data_AF-A0A1F1KFJ3-F1
#
_entry.id   AF-A0A1F1KFJ3-F1
#
_cell.length_a   1.000
_cell.length_b   1.000
_cell.length_c   1.000
_cell.angle_alpha   90.00
_cell.angle_beta   90.00
_cell.angle_gamma   90.00
#
_symmetry.space_group_name_H-M   'P 1'
#
loop_
_entity.id
_entity.type
_entity.pdbx_description
1 polymer ?
#
loop_
_entity_poly.entity_id
_entity_poly.type
_entity_poly.pdbx_seq_one_letter_code
_entity_poly.pdbx_strand_id
1 'polypeptide(L)'
;MTTLAWYTAVGAALLALGLVTMLVAADRFRRLVALNVAAAGSLVILLAVAGRDPAPDPVLHALALTGIVITVAFTGFGVVLARRIDEAESADDDRAGSGTRLGGGPS
;
A
#
# COMPACT_ATOMS: atom_id res chain seq x y z
N MET A 1 -19.73 0.86 -24.90
CA MET A 1 -18.39 0.71 -24.30
C MET A 1 -18.12 -0.78 -24.15
N THR A 2 -17.00 -1.28 -24.65
CA THR A 2 -16.63 -2.70 -24.44
C THR A 2 -16.24 -2.90 -22.98
N THR A 3 -16.59 -4.06 -22.41
CA THR A 3 -16.32 -4.42 -21.01
C THR A 3 -14.83 -4.28 -20.68
N LEU A 4 -13.97 -4.71 -21.59
CA LEU A 4 -12.52 -4.53 -21.53
C LEU A 4 -12.13 -3.06 -21.30
N ALA A 5 -12.56 -2.16 -22.19
CA ALA A 5 -12.18 -0.76 -22.14
C ALA A 5 -12.60 -0.08 -20.83
N TRP A 6 -13.78 -0.43 -20.31
CA TRP A 6 -14.26 0.09 -19.05
C TRP A 6 -13.40 -0.36 -17.86
N TYR A 7 -13.15 -1.66 -17.72
CA TYR A 7 -12.35 -2.18 -16.61
C TYR A 7 -10.89 -1.73 -16.71
N THR A 8 -10.30 -1.67 -17.90
CA THR A 8 -8.94 -1.14 -18.07
C THR A 8 -8.87 0.34 -17.70
N ALA A 9 -9.89 1.14 -18.04
CA ALA A 9 -9.92 2.56 -17.68
C ALA A 9 -10.06 2.76 -16.17
N VAL A 10 -10.94 2.01 -15.51
CA VAL A 10 -11.09 2.03 -14.04
C VAL A 10 -9.79 1.58 -13.37
N GLY A 11 -9.19 0.47 -13.82
CA GLY A 11 -7.93 -0.03 -13.29
C GLY A 11 -6.78 0.98 -13.46
N ALA A 12 -6.69 1.64 -14.63
CA ALA A 12 -5.71 2.69 -14.88
C ALA A 12 -5.93 3.93 -13.99
N ALA A 13 -7.18 4.34 -13.78
CA ALA A 13 -7.51 5.45 -12.88
C ALA A 13 -7.12 5.13 -11.43
N LEU A 14 -7.42 3.93 -10.95
CA LEU A 14 -7.03 3.47 -9.61
C LEU A 14 -5.50 3.40 -9.48
N LEU A 15 -4.82 2.85 -10.48
CA LEU A 15 -3.37 2.77 -10.51
C LEU A 15 -2.73 4.17 -10.43
N ALA A 16 -3.18 5.10 -11.28
CA ALA A 16 -2.67 6.47 -11.31
C ALA A 16 -2.97 7.20 -9.99
N LEU A 17 -4.19 7.10 -9.47
CA LEU A 17 -4.57 7.76 -8.21
C LEU A 17 -3.78 7.22 -7.02
N GLY A 18 -3.60 5.89 -6.94
CA GLY A 18 -2.77 5.25 -5.93
C GLY A 18 -1.32 5.72 -6.02
N LEU A 19 -0.75 5.75 -7.23
CA LEU A 19 0.64 6.16 -7.44
C LEU A 19 0.86 7.64 -7.08
N VAL A 20 -0.03 8.53 -7.52
CA VAL A 20 0.02 9.97 -7.18
C VAL A 20 -0.11 10.16 -5.66
N THR A 21 -1.07 9.49 -5.02
CA THR A 21 -1.26 9.59 -3.57
C THR A 21 -0.05 9.05 -2.81
N MET A 22 0.58 7.98 -3.28
CA MET A 22 1.76 7.40 -2.66
C MET A 22 2.98 8.32 -2.75
N LEU A 23 3.12 9.07 -3.84
CA LEU A 23 4.20 10.04 -4.01
C LEU A 23 3.98 11.29 -3.17
N VAL A 24 2.74 11.76 -3.03
CA VAL A 24 2.40 13.03 -2.34
C VAL A 24 2.14 12.86 -0.84
N ALA A 25 1.73 11.68 -0.37
CA ALA A 25 1.37 11.47 1.03
C ALA A 25 2.59 11.59 1.97
N ALA A 26 2.47 12.49 2.96
CA ALA A 26 3.46 12.66 4.03
C ALA A 26 3.40 11.52 5.07
N ASP A 27 2.20 10.99 5.32
CA ASP A 27 1.95 9.96 6.32
C ASP A 27 2.24 8.55 5.77
N ARG A 28 2.96 7.73 6.55
CA ARG A 28 3.38 6.37 6.17
C ARG A 28 2.20 5.43 5.95
N PHE A 29 1.15 5.54 6.77
CA PHE A 29 -0.05 4.74 6.63
C PHE A 29 -0.81 5.10 5.35
N ARG A 30 -0.89 6.40 5.04
CA ARG A 30 -1.53 6.86 3.80
C ARG A 30 -0.77 6.40 2.56
N ARG A 31 0.57 6.32 2.60
CA ARG A 31 1.38 5.72 1.53
C ARG A 31 1.11 4.22 1.37
N LEU A 32 0.93 3.48 2.47
CA LEU A 32 0.59 2.05 2.42
C LEU A 32 -0.79 1.82 1.79
N VAL A 33 -1.79 2.63 2.15
CA VAL A 33 -3.12 2.56 1.53
C VAL A 33 -3.02 2.89 0.04
N ALA A 34 -2.27 3.93 -0.32
CA ALA A 34 -2.07 4.33 -1.70
C ALA A 34 -1.38 3.25 -2.55
N LEU A 35 -0.38 2.55 -1.99
CA LEU A 35 0.26 1.39 -2.62
C LEU A 35 -0.75 0.27 -2.90
N ASN A 36 -1.62 -0.03 -1.93
CA ASN A 36 -2.66 -1.06 -2.09
C ASN A 36 -3.68 -0.69 -3.16
N VAL A 37 -4.08 0.58 -3.24
CA VAL A 37 -4.97 1.08 -4.29
C VAL A 37 -4.32 0.94 -5.66
N ALA A 38 -3.03 1.29 -5.76
CA ALA A 38 -2.28 1.12 -7.00
C ALA A 38 -2.21 -0.35 -7.43
N ALA A 39 -1.87 -1.26 -6.50
CA ALA A 39 -1.83 -2.70 -6.75
C ALA A 39 -3.19 -3.26 -7.19
N ALA A 40 -4.27 -2.86 -6.52
CA ALA A 40 -5.63 -3.25 -6.89
C ALA A 40 -5.99 -2.77 -8.32
N GLY A 41 -5.62 -1.55 -8.70
CA GLY A 41 -5.77 -1.03 -10.06
C GLY A 41 -5.07 -1.90 -11.11
N SER A 42 -3.82 -2.30 -10.84
CA SER A 42 -3.07 -3.23 -11.70
C SER A 42 -3.73 -4.59 -11.85
N LEU A 43 -4.31 -5.14 -10.76
CA LEU A 43 -5.01 -6.42 -10.77
C LEU A 43 -6.32 -6.35 -11.59
N VAL A 44 -7.04 -5.23 -11.51
CA VAL A 44 -8.22 -4.99 -12.35
C VAL A 44 -7.84 -4.98 -13.83
N ILE A 45 -6.72 -4.35 -14.20
CA ILE A 45 -6.21 -4.36 -15.59
C ILE A 45 -5.88 -5.80 -16.03
N LEU A 46 -5.15 -6.56 -15.20
CA LEU A 46 -4.80 -7.96 -15.50
C LEU A 46 -6.06 -8.79 -15.74
N LEU A 47 -7.07 -8.67 -14.87
CA LEU A 47 -8.29 -9.46 -14.98
C LEU A 47 -9.15 -9.03 -16.20
N ALA A 48 -9.17 -7.74 -16.52
CA ALA A 48 -9.83 -7.23 -17.72
C ALA A 48 -9.21 -7.84 -18.99
N VAL A 49 -7.87 -7.89 -19.04
CA VAL A 49 -7.14 -8.52 -20.16
C VAL A 49 -7.36 -10.04 -20.16
N ALA A 50 -7.39 -10.68 -19.00
CA ALA A 50 -7.60 -12.12 -18.87
C ALA A 50 -8.97 -12.59 -19.40
N GLY A 51 -10.01 -11.75 -19.26
CA GLY A 51 -11.37 -12.05 -19.71
C GLY A 51 -11.76 -11.46 -21.07
N ARG A 52 -10.81 -10.96 -21.86
CA ARG A 52 -11.12 -10.23 -23.11
C ARG A 52 -11.61 -11.12 -24.25
N ASP A 53 -11.23 -12.39 -24.24
CA ASP A 53 -11.54 -13.37 -25.27
C ASP A 53 -12.61 -14.38 -24.76
N PRO A 54 -13.36 -15.06 -25.65
CA PRO A 54 -14.41 -16.01 -25.25
C PRO A 54 -13.91 -17.17 -24.38
N ALA A 55 -12.63 -17.55 -24.56
CA ALA A 55 -11.91 -18.45 -23.67
C ALA A 55 -10.98 -17.61 -22.78
N PRO A 56 -11.25 -17.49 -21.47
CA PRO A 56 -10.43 -16.68 -20.57
C PRO A 56 -9.00 -17.22 -20.43
N ASP A 57 -8.02 -16.32 -20.29
CA ASP A 57 -6.60 -16.68 -20.11
C ASP A 57 -6.35 -17.20 -18.68
N PRO A 58 -6.02 -18.49 -18.48
CA PRO A 58 -5.82 -19.06 -17.15
C PRO A 58 -4.56 -18.55 -16.45
N VAL A 59 -3.52 -18.13 -17.20
CA VAL A 59 -2.25 -17.66 -16.64
C VAL A 59 -2.44 -16.29 -16.01
N LEU A 60 -3.14 -15.38 -16.70
CA LEU A 60 -3.44 -14.06 -16.15
C LEU A 60 -4.38 -14.13 -14.94
N HIS A 61 -5.32 -15.08 -14.91
CA HIS A 61 -6.15 -15.32 -13.72
C HIS A 61 -5.32 -15.82 -12.52
N ALA A 62 -4.41 -16.78 -12.74
CA ALA A 62 -3.54 -17.27 -11.69
C ALA A 62 -2.62 -16.15 -11.17
N LEU A 63 -2.03 -15.35 -12.06
CA LEU A 63 -1.21 -14.21 -11.70
C LEU A 63 -1.98 -13.18 -10.87
N ALA A 64 -3.23 -12.89 -11.24
CA ALA A 64 -4.09 -11.99 -10.47
C ALA A 64 -4.38 -12.54 -9.07
N LEU A 65 -4.71 -13.83 -8.93
CA LEU A 65 -4.94 -14.46 -7.62
C LEU A 65 -3.70 -14.40 -6.73
N THR A 66 -2.52 -14.70 -7.28
CA THR A 66 -1.25 -14.56 -6.54
C THR A 66 -1.02 -13.11 -6.12
N GLY A 67 -1.24 -12.15 -7.00
CA GLY A 67 -1.09 -10.73 -6.70
C GLY A 67 -2.06 -10.24 -5.62
N ILE A 68 -3.30 -10.74 -5.60
CA ILE A 68 -4.27 -10.43 -4.53
C ILE A 68 -3.72 -10.88 -3.17
N VAL A 69 -3.24 -12.12 -3.07
CA VAL A 69 -2.67 -12.66 -1.81
C VAL A 69 -1.47 -11.82 -1.36
N ILE A 70 -0.56 -11.47 -2.28
CA ILE A 70 0.60 -10.62 -1.99
C ILE A 70 0.16 -9.25 -1.48
N THR A 71 -0.86 -8.63 -2.09
CA THR A 71 -1.38 -7.31 -1.71
C THR A 71 -1.96 -7.32 -0.30
N VAL A 72 -2.74 -8.36 0.04
CA VAL A 72 -3.28 -8.55 1.41
C VAL A 72 -2.14 -8.75 2.42
N ALA A 73 -1.14 -9.56 2.09
CA ALA A 73 0.02 -9.78 2.93
C ALA A 73 0.83 -8.48 3.15
N PHE A 74 1.01 -7.66 2.10
CA PHE A 74 1.66 -6.35 2.19
C PHE A 74 0.93 -5.40 3.13
N THR A 75 -0.41 -5.43 3.17
CA THR A 75 -1.19 -4.63 4.12
C THR A 75 -0.91 -5.05 5.55
N GLY A 76 -0.96 -6.36 5.84
CA GLY A 76 -0.63 -6.89 7.17
C GLY A 76 0.81 -6.55 7.58
N PHE A 77 1.76 -6.75 6.67
CA PHE A 77 3.16 -6.38 6.86
C PHE A 77 3.33 -4.88 7.14
N GLY A 78 2.69 -4.03 6.34
CA GLY A 78 2.79 -2.58 6.47
C GLY A 78 2.22 -2.06 7.78
N VAL A 79 1.12 -2.62 8.28
CA VAL A 79 0.57 -2.27 9.60
C VAL A 79 1.53 -2.65 10.73
N VAL A 80 2.12 -3.86 10.67
CA VAL A 80 3.10 -4.30 11.66
C VAL A 80 4.35 -3.42 11.63
N LEU A 81 4.84 -3.10 10.42
CA LEU A 81 6.00 -2.25 10.25
C LEU A 81 5.76 -0.82 10.76
N ALA A 82 4.58 -0.25 10.48
CA ALA A 82 4.21 1.08 10.99
C ALA A 82 4.23 1.10 12.52
N ARG A 83 3.59 0.12 13.18
CA ARG A 83 3.62 0.00 14.65
C ARG A 83 5.03 -0.11 15.21
N ARG A 84 5.89 -0.89 14.56
CA ARG A 84 7.30 -1.05 14.96
C ARG A 84 8.09 0.26 14.88
N ILE A 85 7.81 1.09 13.88
CA ILE A 85 8.45 2.40 13.73
C ILE A 85 7.96 3.34 14.83
N ASP A 86 6.65 3.39 15.09
CA ASP A 86 6.07 4.24 16.14
C ASP A 86 6.59 3.86 17.54
N GLU A 87 6.72 2.55 17.82
CA GLU A 87 7.33 2.02 19.05
C GLU A 87 8.80 2.47 19.20
N ALA A 88 9.56 2.47 18.10
CA ALA A 88 10.97 2.87 18.10
C ALA A 88 11.15 4.38 18.29
N GLU A 89 10.30 5.20 17.65
CA GLU A 89 10.28 6.65 17.80
C GLU A 89 9.93 7.04 19.26
N SER A 90 8.92 6.41 19.85
CA SER A 90 8.51 6.66 21.25
C SER A 90 9.62 6.33 22.27
N ALA A 91 10.38 5.26 22.04
CA ALA A 91 11.46 4.87 22.93
C ALA A 91 12.67 5.83 22.87
N ASP A 92 12.87 6.53 21.75
CA ASP A 92 13.96 7.51 21.61
C ASP A 92 13.62 8.82 22.35
N ASP A 93 12.37 9.27 22.25
CA ASP A 93 11.85 10.44 22.98
C ASP A 93 11.97 10.28 24.51
N ASP A 94 11.65 9.11 25.05
CA ASP A 94 11.79 8.81 26.48
C ASP A 94 13.26 8.90 26.96
N ARG A 95 14.21 8.44 26.13
CA ARG A 95 15.64 8.54 26.46
C ARG A 95 16.10 10.00 26.44
N ALA A 96 15.69 10.78 25.45
CA ALA A 96 16.02 12.19 25.36
C ALA A 96 15.48 13.00 26.55
N GLY A 97 14.26 12.71 27.01
CA GLY A 97 13.63 13.38 28.16
C GLY A 97 14.23 13.03 29.53
N SER A 98 14.81 11.84 29.68
CA SER A 98 15.47 11.43 30.94
C SER A 98 16.82 12.12 31.17
N GLY A 99 17.56 12.43 30.11
CA GLY A 99 18.85 13.13 30.19
C GLY A 99 18.74 14.60 30.63
N THR A 100 17.64 15.27 30.33
CA THR A 100 17.43 16.69 30.69
C THR A 100 17.02 16.89 32.15
N ARG A 101 16.39 15.89 32.78
CA ARG A 101 15.91 15.99 34.17
C ARG A 101 17.01 15.77 35.23
N LEU A 102 18.14 15.19 34.86
CA LEU A 102 19.27 14.92 35.77
C LEU A 102 20.30 16.06 35.85
N GLY A 103 20.18 17.10 35.02
CA GLY A 103 21.14 18.23 34.97
C GLY A 103 20.75 19.47 35.78
N GLY A 104 19.56 19.51 36.39
CA GLY A 104 19.03 20.66 37.12
C GLY A 104 18.88 20.42 38.62
N GLY A 105 19.97 20.09 39.31
CA GLY A 105 20.01 20.09 40.78
C GLY A 105 20.24 21.51 41.31
N PRO A 106 19.47 22.01 42.30
CA PRO A 106 19.62 23.37 42.82
C PRO A 106 20.99 23.52 43.53
N SER A 107 21.79 24.46 43.02
CA SER A 107 23.01 24.98 43.64
C SER A 107 22.68 25.91 44.80
#